data_AF-A0A7S0T5M4-F1
#
_entry.id   AF-A0A7S0T5M4-F1
#
_cell.length_a   1.000
_cell.length_b   1.000
_cell.length_c   1.000
_cell.angle_alpha   90.00
_cell.angle_beta   90.00
_cell.angle_gamma   90.00
#
_symmetry.space_group_name_H-M   'P 1'
#
loop_
_entity.id
_entity.type
_entity.pdbx_description
1 polymer ?
#
loop_
_entity_poly.entity_id
_entity_poly.type
_entity_poly.pdbx_seq_one_letter_code
_entity_poly.pdbx_strand_id
1 'polypeptide(L)'
;LGKTLQSVSFCNFLFAEQGLLGPFLVIAPLSTLGHWAREFETWTEMNAIVYHGNVDSRRVIQEYEWGFPGRKDLHKWHVLITTYETILQESSKLRPISWEAVIVDEAHRLKNRSSRLVDELKM
;
A
#
# COMPACT_ATOMS: atom_id res chain seq x y z
N LEU A 1 -12.81 17.21 6.93
CA LEU A 1 -12.88 17.09 5.46
C LEU A 1 -12.32 15.72 5.06
N GLY A 2 -13.07 14.93 4.28
CA GLY A 2 -12.85 13.51 3.99
C GLY A 2 -11.63 13.22 3.11
N LYS A 3 -10.42 13.53 3.59
CA LYS A 3 -9.16 13.31 2.88
C LYS A 3 -8.97 11.85 2.50
N THR A 4 -9.33 10.91 3.39
CA THR A 4 -9.27 9.47 3.10
C THR A 4 -10.10 9.11 1.87
N LEU A 5 -11.36 9.51 1.84
CA LEU A 5 -12.26 9.23 0.73
C LEU A 5 -11.76 9.88 -0.57
N GLN A 6 -11.27 11.12 -0.51
CA GLN A 6 -10.66 11.79 -1.67
C GLN A 6 -9.48 11.00 -2.24
N SER A 7 -8.59 10.49 -1.37
CA SER A 7 -7.45 9.67 -1.79
C SER A 7 -7.87 8.31 -2.34
N VAL A 8 -8.87 7.66 -1.74
CA VAL A 8 -9.45 6.40 -2.24
C VAL A 8 -10.09 6.60 -3.61
N SER A 9 -10.88 7.67 -3.78
CA SER A 9 -11.47 8.03 -5.06
C SER A 9 -10.41 8.33 -6.12
N PHE A 10 -9.29 8.96 -5.74
CA PHE A 10 -8.17 9.18 -6.65
C PHE A 10 -7.57 7.87 -7.15
N CYS A 11 -7.27 6.91 -6.26
CA CYS A 11 -6.80 5.59 -6.68
C CYS A 11 -7.82 4.87 -7.57
N ASN A 12 -9.11 4.93 -7.22
CA ASN A 12 -10.16 4.32 -8.02
C ASN A 12 -10.27 4.93 -9.42
N PHE A 13 -10.09 6.24 -9.55
CA PHE A 13 -10.03 6.91 -10.84
C PHE A 13 -8.86 6.39 -11.70
N LEU A 14 -7.66 6.26 -11.11
CA LEU A 14 -6.51 5.67 -11.82
C LEU A 14 -6.78 4.22 -12.25
N PHE A 15 -7.40 3.43 -11.37
CA PHE A 15 -7.73 2.04 -11.62
C PHE A 15 -8.80 1.86 -12.70
N ALA A 16 -9.98 2.44 -12.50
CA ALA A 16 -11.16 2.19 -13.33
C ALA A 16 -11.16 3.00 -14.64
N GLU A 17 -10.68 4.24 -14.60
CA GLU A 17 -10.79 5.17 -15.75
C GLU A 17 -9.49 5.28 -16.55
N GLN A 18 -8.33 5.16 -15.89
CA GLN A 18 -7.02 5.27 -16.56
C GLN A 18 -6.39 3.90 -16.88
N GLY A 19 -6.99 2.81 -16.41
CA GLY A 19 -6.48 1.45 -16.64
C GLY A 19 -5.17 1.12 -15.90
N LEU A 20 -4.79 1.93 -14.90
CA LEU A 20 -3.63 1.67 -14.06
C LEU A 20 -4.03 0.70 -12.95
N LEU A 21 -3.76 -0.59 -13.15
CA LEU A 21 -4.21 -1.67 -12.26
C LEU A 21 -3.47 -1.73 -10.91
N GLY A 22 -2.65 -0.71 -10.60
CA GLY A 22 -1.73 -0.69 -9.46
C GLY A 22 -0.37 -1.29 -9.80
N PRO A 23 0.50 -1.48 -8.81
CA PRO A 23 0.23 -1.43 -7.36
C PRO A 23 0.21 -0.01 -6.77
N PHE A 24 -0.71 0.26 -5.85
CA PHE A 24 -0.81 1.49 -5.06
C PHE A 24 -0.38 1.28 -3.61
N LEU A 25 0.39 2.20 -3.03
CA LEU A 25 0.85 2.12 -1.64
C LEU A 25 0.12 3.14 -0.77
N VAL A 26 -0.36 2.70 0.39
CA VAL A 26 -0.88 3.57 1.44
C VAL A 26 -0.04 3.39 2.70
N ILE A 27 0.57 4.48 3.15
CA ILE A 27 1.42 4.54 4.33
C ILE A 27 0.66 5.30 5.41
N ALA A 28 0.25 4.61 6.47
CA ALA A 28 -0.59 5.21 7.50
C ALA A 28 -0.23 4.74 8.92
N PRO A 29 -0.64 5.47 9.97
CA PRO A 29 -0.54 4.99 11.35
C PRO A 29 -1.23 3.63 11.54
N LEU A 30 -0.68 2.79 12.41
CA LEU A 30 -1.25 1.46 12.71
C LEU A 30 -2.75 1.53 13.07
N SER A 31 -3.15 2.54 13.84
CA SER A 31 -4.54 2.75 14.26
C SER A 31 -5.52 3.04 13.12
N THR A 32 -5.03 3.49 11.94
CA THR A 32 -5.90 3.86 10.81
C THR A 32 -5.88 2.86 9.66
N LEU A 33 -5.02 1.81 9.69
CA LEU A 33 -4.96 0.81 8.60
C LEU A 33 -6.34 0.16 8.35
N GLY A 34 -7.05 -0.23 9.40
CA GLY A 34 -8.38 -0.83 9.29
C GLY A 34 -9.46 0.14 8.83
N HIS A 35 -9.27 1.46 8.99
CA HIS A 35 -10.15 2.45 8.38
C HIS A 35 -9.88 2.55 6.88
N TRP A 36 -8.61 2.67 6.47
CA TRP A 36 -8.22 2.68 5.06
C TRP A 36 -8.72 1.45 4.30
N ALA A 37 -8.54 0.24 4.85
CA ALA A 37 -9.00 -0.99 4.24
C ALA A 37 -10.52 -0.98 3.99
N ARG A 38 -11.30 -0.54 4.99
CA ARG A 38 -12.77 -0.42 4.86
C ARG A 38 -13.19 0.61 3.81
N GLU A 39 -12.49 1.73 3.69
CA GLU A 39 -12.83 2.72 2.66
C GLU A 39 -12.56 2.17 1.25
N PHE A 40 -11.46 1.44 1.02
CA PHE A 40 -11.22 0.78 -0.27
C PHE A 40 -12.29 -0.28 -0.56
N GLU A 41 -12.60 -1.13 0.43
CA GLU A 41 -13.63 -2.18 0.31
C GLU A 41 -15.03 -1.60 0.06
N THR A 42 -15.35 -0.44 0.66
CA THR A 42 -16.67 0.18 0.53
C THR A 42 -16.86 0.91 -0.79
N TRP A 43 -15.80 1.56 -1.30
CA TRP A 43 -15.93 2.55 -2.38
C TRP A 43 -15.30 2.12 -3.70
N THR A 44 -14.61 0.99 -3.76
CA THR A 44 -13.86 0.55 -4.94
C THR A 44 -13.96 -0.96 -5.13
N GLU A 45 -13.75 -1.43 -6.36
CA GLU A 45 -13.60 -2.87 -6.67
C GLU A 45 -12.14 -3.35 -6.54
N MET A 46 -11.28 -2.55 -5.90
CA MET A 46 -9.86 -2.84 -5.81
C MET A 46 -9.56 -3.81 -4.66
N ASN A 47 -8.76 -4.84 -4.91
CA ASN A 47 -8.26 -5.70 -3.85
C ASN A 47 -7.22 -4.96 -3.00
N ALA A 48 -7.63 -4.49 -1.83
CA ALA A 48 -6.79 -3.79 -0.87
C ALA A 48 -6.42 -4.71 0.30
N ILE A 49 -5.13 -4.88 0.54
CA ILE A 49 -4.62 -5.73 1.62
C ILE A 49 -3.89 -4.90 2.68
N VAL A 50 -4.05 -5.29 3.95
CA VAL A 50 -3.28 -4.72 5.05
C VAL A 50 -2.03 -5.55 5.27
N TYR A 51 -0.87 -4.95 5.00
CA TYR A 51 0.43 -5.56 5.21
C TYR A 51 1.04 -5.07 6.51
N HIS A 52 0.69 -5.75 7.59
CA HIS A 52 1.18 -5.49 8.94
C HIS A 52 1.10 -6.78 9.78
N GLY A 53 1.69 -6.78 10.98
CA GLY A 53 1.71 -7.92 11.89
C GLY A 53 3.12 -8.43 12.16
N ASN A 54 3.22 -9.60 12.80
CA ASN A 54 4.50 -10.25 13.04
C ASN A 54 5.08 -10.86 11.75
N VAL A 55 6.29 -11.42 11.85
CA VAL A 55 6.99 -12.03 10.70
C VAL A 55 6.17 -13.15 10.05
N ASP A 56 5.52 -13.99 10.85
CA ASP A 56 4.72 -15.10 10.34
C ASP A 56 3.47 -14.61 9.58
N SER A 57 2.75 -13.62 10.12
CA SER A 57 1.61 -13.01 9.44
C SER A 57 2.01 -12.42 8.09
N ARG A 58 3.14 -11.70 8.04
CA ARG A 58 3.65 -11.13 6.79
C ARG A 58 4.10 -12.21 5.81
N ARG A 59 4.72 -13.30 6.29
CA ARG A 59 5.11 -14.43 5.45
C ARG A 59 3.91 -15.08 4.77
N VAL A 60 2.79 -15.25 5.49
CA VAL A 60 1.54 -15.77 4.92
C VAL A 60 1.05 -14.84 3.79
N ILE A 61 1.01 -13.53 4.02
CA ILE A 61 0.62 -12.57 2.95
C ILE A 61 1.58 -12.66 1.75
N GLN A 62 2.89 -12.75 1.99
CA GLN A 62 3.89 -12.88 0.92
C GLN A 62 3.73 -14.18 0.12
N GLU A 63 3.33 -15.27 0.77
CA GLU A 63 3.15 -16.57 0.13
C GLU A 63 1.88 -16.62 -0.73
N TYR A 64 0.78 -16.06 -0.23
CA TYR A 64 -0.54 -16.22 -0.85
C TYR A 64 -0.98 -15.02 -1.70
N GLU A 65 -0.55 -13.80 -1.39
CA GLU A 65 -1.05 -12.57 -2.03
C GLU A 65 -0.03 -11.90 -2.96
N TRP A 66 1.27 -12.13 -2.75
CA TRP A 66 2.31 -11.35 -3.43
C TRP A 66 2.41 -11.59 -4.94
N GLY A 67 1.95 -12.75 -5.42
CA GLY A 67 1.81 -12.99 -6.85
C GLY A 67 1.19 -14.32 -7.18
N PHE A 68 0.95 -14.55 -8.47
CA PHE A 68 0.35 -15.78 -8.94
C PHE A 68 1.40 -16.89 -9.12
N PRO A 69 1.03 -18.17 -8.90
CA PRO A 69 1.89 -19.29 -9.25
C PRO A 69 2.33 -19.18 -10.73
N GLY A 70 3.65 -19.10 -10.96
CA GLY A 70 4.23 -18.97 -12.30
C GLY A 70 4.25 -17.55 -12.90
N ARG A 71 3.64 -16.55 -12.24
CA ARG A 71 3.57 -15.14 -12.68
C ARG A 71 3.89 -14.23 -11.49
N LYS A 72 5.19 -14.07 -11.21
CA LYS A 72 5.71 -13.27 -10.08
C LYS A 72 5.74 -11.76 -10.35
N ASP A 73 5.52 -11.39 -11.59
CA ASP A 73 5.42 -10.02 -12.11
C ASP A 73 4.07 -9.37 -11.80
N LEU A 74 3.05 -10.16 -11.46
CA LEU A 74 1.71 -9.67 -11.16
C LEU A 74 1.35 -9.93 -9.70
N HIS A 75 0.99 -8.87 -8.99
CA HIS A 75 0.43 -8.93 -7.64
C HIS A 75 -1.05 -9.33 -7.70
N LYS A 76 -1.54 -10.07 -6.69
CA LYS A 76 -2.98 -10.38 -6.58
C LYS A 76 -3.79 -9.21 -6.01
N TRP A 77 -3.10 -8.24 -5.42
CA TRP A 77 -3.65 -7.06 -4.80
C TRP A 77 -3.36 -5.82 -5.65
N HIS A 78 -4.25 -4.84 -5.57
CA HIS A 78 -4.10 -3.54 -6.21
C HIS A 78 -3.57 -2.50 -5.23
N VAL A 79 -3.91 -2.62 -3.93
CA VAL A 79 -3.46 -1.69 -2.88
C VAL A 79 -2.77 -2.42 -1.74
N LEU A 80 -1.61 -1.92 -1.34
CA LEU A 80 -0.92 -2.33 -0.12
C LEU A 80 -1.06 -1.23 0.94
N ILE A 81 -1.67 -1.55 2.08
CA ILE A 81 -1.85 -0.62 3.20
C ILE A 81 -0.91 -1.04 4.33
N THR A 82 0.00 -0.17 4.74
CA THR A 82 1.04 -0.53 5.71
C THR A 82 1.49 0.66 6.56
N THR A 83 2.36 0.41 7.53
CA THR A 83 2.96 1.45 8.36
C THR A 83 4.36 1.81 7.87
N TYR A 84 4.83 2.97 8.28
CA TYR A 84 6.21 3.41 8.09
C TYR A 84 7.22 2.36 8.60
N GLU A 85 7.00 1.84 9.80
CA GLU A 85 7.89 0.86 10.43
C GLU A 85 7.95 -0.45 9.63
N THR A 86 6.82 -0.92 9.10
CA THR A 86 6.79 -2.13 8.26
C THR A 86 7.55 -1.92 6.95
N ILE A 87 7.50 -0.72 6.35
CA ILE A 87 8.30 -0.41 5.15
C ILE A 87 9.79 -0.55 5.43
N LEU A 88 10.26 -0.01 6.55
CA LEU A 88 11.68 -0.12 6.92
C LEU A 88 12.09 -1.58 7.20
N GLN A 89 11.22 -2.37 7.83
CA GLN A 89 11.50 -3.77 8.13
C GLN A 89 11.51 -4.66 6.88
N GLU A 90 10.66 -4.34 5.89
CA GLU A 90 10.40 -5.16 4.71
C GLU A 90 10.90 -4.50 3.42
N SER A 91 11.86 -3.59 3.52
CA SER A 91 12.30 -2.79 2.37
C SER A 91 12.83 -3.64 1.22
N SER A 92 13.50 -4.75 1.52
CA SER A 92 13.96 -5.72 0.51
C SER A 92 12.84 -6.29 -0.38
N LYS A 93 11.60 -6.34 0.12
CA LYS A 93 10.42 -6.85 -0.59
C LYS A 93 9.63 -5.75 -1.29
N LEU A 94 9.61 -4.56 -0.71
CA LEU A 94 8.78 -3.44 -1.17
C LEU A 94 9.50 -2.54 -2.17
N ARG A 95 10.82 -2.42 -2.06
CA ARG A 95 11.66 -1.61 -2.95
C ARG A 95 11.67 -2.05 -4.42
N PRO A 96 11.58 -3.35 -4.76
CA PRO A 96 11.50 -3.78 -6.16
C PRO A 96 10.15 -3.47 -6.82
N ILE A 97 9.13 -3.07 -6.07
CA ILE A 97 7.77 -2.83 -6.58
C ILE A 97 7.73 -1.44 -7.23
N SER A 98 7.30 -1.38 -8.50
CA SER A 98 7.05 -0.13 -9.20
C SER A 98 5.66 0.38 -8.82
N TRP A 99 5.59 1.36 -7.93
CA TRP A 99 4.32 1.91 -7.43
C TRP A 99 3.74 2.94 -8.39
N GLU A 100 2.44 2.80 -8.71
CA GLU A 100 1.72 3.76 -9.56
C GLU A 100 1.35 5.05 -8.80
N ALA A 101 1.05 4.91 -7.52
CA ALA A 101 0.88 6.05 -6.63
C ALA A 101 1.18 5.66 -5.18
N VAL A 102 1.60 6.65 -4.40
CA VAL A 102 1.84 6.49 -2.96
C VAL A 102 1.13 7.58 -2.19
N ILE A 103 0.29 7.14 -1.26
CA ILE A 103 -0.48 7.99 -0.36
C ILE A 103 0.16 7.90 1.02
N VAL A 104 0.43 9.06 1.61
CA VAL A 104 0.97 9.16 2.97
C VAL A 104 -0.06 9.83 3.86
N ASP A 105 -0.63 9.07 4.79
CA ASP A 105 -1.49 9.58 5.85
C ASP A 105 -0.63 10.16 6.99
N GLU A 106 -1.10 11.26 7.57
CA GLU A 106 -0.38 12.02 8.59
C GLU A 106 1.09 12.34 8.22
N ALA A 107 1.33 12.70 6.95
CA ALA A 107 2.65 12.98 6.38
C ALA A 107 3.49 13.99 7.19
N HIS A 108 2.84 14.86 7.98
CA HIS A 108 3.54 15.76 8.89
C HIS A 108 4.45 15.03 9.90
N ARG A 109 4.12 13.78 10.26
CA ARG A 109 4.93 12.91 11.12
C ARG A 109 6.21 12.43 10.44
N LEU A 110 6.29 12.53 9.11
CA LEU A 110 7.45 12.12 8.33
C LEU A 110 8.53 13.20 8.22
N LYS A 111 8.36 14.43 8.73
CA LYS A 111 9.35 15.51 8.52
C LYS A 111 10.79 15.19 8.95
N ASN A 112 10.98 14.29 9.93
CA ASN A 112 12.31 13.84 10.38
C ASN A 112 12.72 12.45 9.84
N ARG A 113 11.86 11.85 9.01
CA ARG A 113 11.94 10.44 8.56
C ARG A 113 11.73 10.27 7.05
N SER A 114 11.34 11.34 6.35
CA SER A 114 10.92 11.31 4.95
C SER A 114 12.08 10.97 4.02
N SER A 115 13.31 11.41 4.31
CA SER A 115 14.47 11.08 3.49
C SER A 115 14.67 9.57 3.38
N ARG A 116 14.65 8.86 4.50
CA ARG A 116 14.79 7.39 4.53
C ARG A 116 13.65 6.69 3.81
N LEU A 117 12.41 7.16 3.93
CA LEU A 117 11.27 6.57 3.24
C LEU A 117 11.39 6.68 1.73
N VAL A 118 11.76 7.86 1.24
CA VAL A 118 11.98 8.11 -0.18
C VAL A 118 13.16 7.27 -0.69
N ASP A 119 14.26 7.19 0.07
CA ASP A 119 15.43 6.38 -0.26
C ASP A 119 15.12 4.87 -0.34
N GLU A 120 14.27 4.36 0.56
CA GLU A 120 13.85 2.96 0.61
C GLU A 120 12.87 2.60 -0.50
N LEU A 121 12.00 3.54 -0.89
CA LEU A 121 11.04 3.32 -1.98
C LEU A 121 11.62 3.65 -3.37
N LYS A 122 12.82 4.26 -3.46
CA LYS A 122 13.49 4.64 -4.72
C LYS A 122 12.51 5.20 -5.77
N MET A 123 11.65 6.13 -5.33
CA MET A 123 10.94 7.01 -6.25
C MET A 123 11.91 7.93 -6.98
#